data_AF-A0A0G0NKW3-F1
#
_entry.id   AF-A0A0G0NKW3-F1
#
_cell.length_a   1.000
_cell.length_b   1.000
_cell.length_c   1.000
_cell.angle_alpha   90.00
_cell.angle_beta   90.00
_cell.angle_gamma   90.00
#
_symmetry.space_group_name_H-M   'P 1'
#
loop_
_entity.id
_entity.type
_entity.pdbx_description
1 polymer ?
#
loop_
_entity_poly.entity_id
_entity_poly.type
_entity_poly.pdbx_seq_one_letter_code
_entity_poly.pdbx_strand_id
1 'polypeptide(L)'
;MIYFFLEVKMENQINEGSQNTQQIGQSPVSQPVSMSEKPKVNYWMISTVVLVLLAVGFTGGYFFKSISEKRQSYVPQPTPNNYSDIQPTTKPTITEQPTTTNSNWKTYSLKTIGLEFKLPPIFNSYGEMKEEIKPGEKGTQLCMTFAKKTSFLLVKPAFAGGSFCDINYFGFGTVSLDYEAGRGGGFTDLLGFAIEDGKYYARQNLNRKFEIPANLVREVSSQDGVKVLKIIGKYSTTGEWQGPIAGTPGDGRIGALVNTTNTLYPGIAIEMELSGSLTEEVFDQVLSTLKFSNYLLGGAEQKSRARNISEAEGRA
;
A
#
# COMPACT_ATOMS: atom_id res chain seq x y z
N MET A 1 15.82 16.33 -30.05
CA MET A 1 17.20 16.01 -29.62
C MET A 1 17.72 17.22 -28.87
N ILE A 2 17.77 17.15 -27.54
CA ILE A 2 18.32 18.21 -26.67
C ILE A 2 19.59 17.62 -26.07
N TYR A 3 20.74 18.17 -26.46
CA TYR A 3 22.04 17.81 -25.90
C TYR A 3 22.26 18.60 -24.62
N PHE A 4 22.45 17.90 -23.49
CA PHE A 4 22.98 18.49 -22.26
C PHE A 4 24.50 18.34 -22.28
N PHE A 5 25.22 19.45 -22.43
CA PHE A 5 26.62 19.54 -22.05
C PHE A 5 26.68 19.83 -20.54
N LEU A 6 27.02 18.82 -19.75
CA LEU A 6 27.46 19.00 -18.37
C LEU A 6 28.93 19.37 -18.38
N GLU A 7 29.21 20.64 -18.10
CA GLU A 7 30.56 21.17 -17.92
C GLU A 7 31.02 20.84 -16.50
N VAL A 8 31.65 19.68 -16.34
CA VAL A 8 32.34 19.31 -15.09
C VAL A 8 33.72 19.95 -15.12
N LYS A 9 33.92 21.03 -14.37
CA LYS A 9 35.25 21.55 -14.09
C LYS A 9 35.98 20.57 -13.17
N MET A 10 36.88 19.77 -13.75
CA MET A 10 37.93 19.08 -13.01
C MET A 10 39.05 20.07 -12.70
N GLU A 11 39.19 20.40 -11.43
CA GLU A 11 40.25 21.24 -10.88
C GLU A 11 41.34 20.34 -10.27
N ASN A 12 42.56 20.57 -10.73
CA ASN A 12 43.88 20.23 -10.17
C ASN A 12 44.21 18.76 -9.88
N GLN A 13 45.10 18.19 -10.71
CA GLN A 13 46.36 17.63 -10.22
C GLN A 13 47.53 17.96 -11.14
N ILE A 14 48.58 18.48 -10.49
CA ILE A 14 49.92 18.74 -10.97
C ILE A 14 50.60 17.40 -11.27
N ASN A 15 51.28 17.28 -12.42
CA ASN A 15 52.50 16.49 -12.45
C ASN A 15 53.48 17.06 -13.47
N GLU A 16 54.67 17.36 -12.98
CA GLU A 16 55.82 17.86 -13.71
C GLU A 16 56.40 16.77 -14.63
N GLY A 17 57.03 17.19 -15.73
CA GLY A 17 58.11 16.38 -16.30
C GLY A 17 58.20 16.35 -17.83
N SER A 18 59.37 16.78 -18.30
CA SER A 18 60.04 16.40 -19.55
C SER A 18 59.76 17.21 -20.83
N GLN A 19 60.68 18.14 -21.05
CA GLN A 19 61.32 18.51 -22.33
C GLN A 19 61.09 17.52 -23.50
N ASN A 20 60.85 18.01 -24.73
CA ASN A 20 61.93 18.27 -25.70
C ASN A 20 61.41 18.87 -27.04
N THR A 21 62.32 19.67 -27.61
CA THR A 21 62.42 20.32 -28.94
C THR A 21 61.72 19.69 -30.16
N GLN A 22 61.15 20.52 -31.06
CA GLN A 22 61.80 21.00 -32.30
C GLN A 22 60.86 21.85 -33.17
N GLN A 23 61.47 22.84 -33.82
CA GLN A 23 60.88 23.89 -34.64
C GLN A 23 61.32 23.69 -36.09
N ILE A 24 60.38 23.40 -37.01
CA ILE A 24 60.52 23.49 -38.48
C ILE A 24 59.08 23.72 -38.98
N GLY A 25 58.63 24.78 -39.65
CA GLY A 25 59.25 25.62 -40.66
C GLY A 25 58.48 25.42 -41.98
N GLN A 26 57.35 26.12 -42.20
CA GLN A 26 56.76 26.40 -43.52
C GLN A 26 55.58 27.41 -43.49
N SER A 27 55.43 28.11 -44.62
CA SER A 27 54.85 29.44 -44.92
C SER A 27 53.37 29.72 -44.62
N PRO A 28 52.97 31.01 -44.50
CA PRO A 28 51.58 31.40 -44.23
C PRO A 28 50.75 31.38 -45.52
N VAL A 29 49.69 30.58 -45.54
CA VAL A 29 48.59 30.73 -46.50
C VAL A 29 47.46 31.46 -45.79
N SER A 30 47.19 32.68 -46.25
CA SER A 30 46.12 33.56 -45.78
C SER A 30 44.75 32.90 -45.98
N GLN A 31 44.22 32.23 -44.96
CA GLN A 31 42.80 31.87 -44.93
C GLN A 31 41.99 33.08 -44.45
N PRO A 32 40.87 33.43 -45.12
CA PRO A 32 39.98 34.46 -44.63
C PRO A 32 39.36 34.02 -43.31
N VAL A 33 39.51 34.85 -42.28
CA VAL A 33 38.88 34.69 -40.98
C VAL A 33 37.37 34.71 -41.18
N SER A 34 36.70 33.58 -41.03
CA SER A 34 35.24 33.55 -40.96
C SER A 34 34.84 34.24 -39.67
N MET A 35 34.31 35.45 -39.78
CA MET A 35 33.71 36.15 -38.64
C MET A 35 32.57 35.28 -38.12
N SER A 36 32.77 34.69 -36.94
CA SER A 36 31.73 33.98 -36.19
C SER A 36 30.61 34.96 -35.92
N GLU A 37 29.49 34.79 -36.62
CA GLU A 37 28.30 35.63 -36.46
C GLU A 37 27.79 35.48 -35.03
N LYS A 38 27.82 36.58 -34.28
CA LYS A 38 27.41 36.62 -32.88
C LYS A 38 25.94 36.18 -32.81
N PRO A 39 25.59 35.12 -32.05
CA PRO A 39 24.22 34.62 -32.03
C PRO A 39 23.28 35.74 -31.60
N LYS A 40 22.33 36.10 -32.48
CA LYS A 40 21.23 37.02 -32.17
C LYS A 40 20.36 36.36 -31.12
N VAL A 41 20.63 36.68 -29.86
CA VAL A 41 19.82 36.20 -28.74
C VAL A 41 18.42 36.78 -28.93
N ASN A 42 17.45 35.91 -29.20
CA ASN A 42 16.08 36.31 -29.39
C ASN A 42 15.47 36.65 -28.02
N TYR A 43 15.40 37.94 -27.70
CA TYR A 43 14.84 38.45 -26.44
C TYR A 43 13.40 37.98 -26.19
N TRP A 44 12.67 37.60 -27.23
CA TRP A 44 11.33 37.03 -27.11
C TRP A 44 11.34 35.64 -26.44
N MET A 45 12.38 34.84 -26.69
CA MET A 45 12.58 33.54 -26.03
C MET A 45 12.94 33.72 -24.55
N ILE A 46 13.74 34.73 -24.21
CA ILE A 46 14.07 35.04 -22.80
C ILE A 46 12.80 35.47 -22.05
N SER A 47 11.97 36.32 -22.67
CA SER A 47 10.72 36.80 -22.07
C SER A 47 9.76 35.66 -21.73
N THR A 48 9.59 34.69 -22.63
CA THR A 48 8.71 33.53 -22.40
C THR A 48 9.23 32.61 -21.28
N VAL A 49 10.53 32.40 -21.18
CA VAL A 49 11.15 31.60 -20.10
C VAL A 49 10.95 32.26 -18.73
N VAL A 50 11.16 33.58 -18.63
CA VAL A 50 10.94 34.32 -17.39
C VAL A 50 9.47 34.28 -16.96
N LEU A 51 8.54 34.39 -17.91
CA LEU A 51 7.10 34.35 -17.61
C LEU A 51 6.67 32.99 -17.06
N VAL A 52 7.18 31.88 -17.63
CA VAL A 52 6.88 30.52 -17.16
C VAL A 52 7.43 30.29 -15.74
N LEU A 53 8.65 30.75 -15.45
CA LEU A 53 9.24 30.62 -14.12
C LEU A 53 8.44 31.41 -13.07
N LEU A 54 7.97 32.60 -13.40
CA LEU A 54 7.10 33.38 -12.52
C LEU A 54 5.75 32.67 -12.31
N ALA A 55 5.11 32.17 -13.37
CA ALA A 55 3.84 31.45 -13.26
C ALA A 55 3.95 30.20 -12.36
N VAL A 56 5.03 29.42 -12.49
CA VAL A 56 5.30 28.25 -11.63
C VAL A 56 5.59 28.69 -10.19
N GLY A 57 6.34 29.77 -9.98
CA GLY A 57 6.63 30.31 -8.65
C GLY A 57 5.36 30.80 -7.91
N PHE A 58 4.49 31.54 -8.60
CA PHE A 58 3.25 32.05 -8.02
C PHE A 58 2.24 30.92 -7.73
N THR A 59 2.07 29.97 -8.65
CA THR A 59 1.12 28.85 -8.45
C THR A 59 1.64 27.85 -7.41
N GLY A 60 2.93 27.53 -7.43
CA GLY A 60 3.56 26.64 -6.44
C GLY A 60 3.55 27.23 -5.03
N GLY A 61 3.87 28.52 -4.88
CA GLY A 61 3.88 29.19 -3.58
C GLY A 61 2.49 29.31 -2.93
N TYR A 62 1.45 29.54 -3.73
CA TYR A 62 0.08 29.66 -3.22
C TYR A 62 -0.48 28.32 -2.72
N PHE A 63 -0.19 27.22 -3.43
CA PHE A 63 -0.58 25.89 -2.99
C PHE A 63 0.12 25.47 -1.70
N PHE A 64 1.42 25.79 -1.55
CA PHE A 64 2.20 25.45 -0.36
C PHE A 64 1.71 26.18 0.90
N LYS A 65 1.31 27.46 0.78
CA LYS A 65 0.76 28.23 1.91
C LYS A 65 -0.58 27.68 2.40
N SER A 66 -1.46 27.24 1.49
CA SER A 66 -2.78 26.70 1.84
C SER A 66 -2.73 25.38 2.62
N ILE A 67 -1.63 24.63 2.51
CA ILE A 67 -1.41 23.35 3.21
C ILE A 67 -0.96 23.60 4.67
N SER A 68 -0.22 24.68 4.95
CA SER A 68 0.24 24.99 6.31
C SER A 68 -0.87 25.50 7.22
N GLU A 69 -1.86 26.24 6.70
CA GLU A 69 -2.92 26.84 7.52
C GLU A 69 -3.96 25.82 8.02
N LYS A 70 -4.02 24.61 7.44
CA LYS A 70 -4.93 23.54 7.90
C LYS A 70 -4.39 22.69 9.05
N ARG A 71 -3.21 23.01 9.59
CA ARG A 71 -2.57 22.30 10.73
C ARG A 71 -2.52 23.16 12.00
N GLN A 72 -3.58 23.89 12.31
CA GLN A 72 -3.71 24.56 13.60
C GLN A 72 -4.60 23.72 14.54
N SER A 73 -3.95 23.23 15.59
CA SER A 73 -4.34 22.19 16.52
C SER A 73 -5.60 22.52 17.31
N TYR A 74 -6.57 21.59 17.30
CA TYR A 74 -7.51 21.44 18.41
C TYR A 74 -6.80 20.61 19.48
N VAL A 75 -6.47 21.22 20.62
CA VAL A 75 -5.95 20.53 21.81
C VAL A 75 -7.15 20.31 22.75
N PRO A 76 -7.68 19.08 22.89
CA PRO A 76 -8.61 18.81 23.97
C PRO A 76 -7.86 18.74 25.31
N GLN A 77 -8.39 19.47 26.29
CA GLN A 77 -7.96 19.51 27.68
C GLN A 77 -8.03 18.11 28.34
N PRO A 78 -7.04 17.69 29.15
CA PRO A 78 -7.03 16.36 29.75
C PRO A 78 -8.07 16.27 30.88
N THR A 79 -8.99 15.30 30.76
CA THR A 79 -9.86 14.86 31.85
C THR A 79 -9.13 13.76 32.65
N PRO A 80 -9.14 13.80 34.00
CA PRO A 80 -8.44 12.81 34.80
C PRO A 80 -9.21 11.48 34.80
N ASN A 81 -8.68 10.47 34.12
CA ASN A 81 -9.23 9.11 34.16
C ASN A 81 -8.51 8.31 35.26
N ASN A 82 -9.23 8.07 36.36
CA ASN A 82 -8.93 7.01 37.31
C ASN A 82 -9.17 5.65 36.62
N TYR A 83 -8.11 4.89 36.37
CA TYR A 83 -8.20 3.48 36.05
C TYR A 83 -7.75 2.69 37.28
N SER A 84 -8.73 2.20 38.03
CA SER A 84 -8.53 1.06 38.94
C SER A 84 -8.42 -0.21 38.10
N ASP A 85 -7.51 -1.08 38.53
CA ASP A 85 -7.27 -2.45 38.09
C ASP A 85 -8.51 -3.17 37.54
N ILE A 86 -8.38 -3.74 36.34
CA ILE A 86 -9.28 -4.79 35.87
C ILE A 86 -8.44 -6.03 35.53
N GLN A 87 -8.70 -7.07 36.32
CA GLN A 87 -8.17 -8.43 36.29
C GLN A 87 -8.48 -9.16 34.96
N PRO A 88 -7.67 -10.17 34.53
CA PRO A 88 -7.86 -10.85 33.26
C PRO A 88 -9.16 -11.67 33.26
N THR A 89 -10.08 -11.34 32.34
CA THR A 89 -11.33 -12.09 32.17
C THR A 89 -11.25 -13.01 30.95
N THR A 90 -11.82 -14.20 31.18
CA THR A 90 -11.93 -15.42 30.40
C THR A 90 -12.34 -15.32 28.93
N LYS A 91 -11.82 -16.29 28.15
CA LYS A 91 -12.30 -16.92 26.90
C LYS A 91 -13.50 -16.27 26.17
N PRO A 92 -13.40 -15.98 24.86
CA PRO A 92 -14.41 -15.22 24.13
C PRO A 92 -15.76 -15.96 24.05
N THR A 93 -16.78 -15.32 24.61
CA THR A 93 -18.19 -15.61 24.35
C THR A 93 -18.52 -15.19 22.92
N ILE A 94 -18.99 -16.14 22.10
CA ILE A 94 -19.54 -15.88 20.77
C ILE A 94 -20.86 -15.13 20.98
N THR A 95 -20.83 -13.81 20.78
CA THR A 95 -22.05 -13.02 20.64
C THR A 95 -22.67 -13.36 19.28
N GLU A 96 -23.90 -13.85 19.27
CA GLU A 96 -24.68 -14.08 18.06
C GLU A 96 -24.70 -12.81 17.19
N GLN A 97 -24.12 -12.92 15.99
CA GLN A 97 -24.13 -11.87 15.00
C GLN A 97 -25.54 -11.78 14.40
N PRO A 98 -26.14 -10.58 14.29
CA PRO A 98 -27.50 -10.43 13.79
C PRO A 98 -27.61 -11.00 12.37
N THR A 99 -28.53 -11.95 12.20
CA THR A 99 -28.85 -12.56 10.90
C THR A 99 -29.70 -11.57 10.11
N THR A 100 -29.09 -10.53 9.54
CA THR A 100 -29.75 -9.75 8.49
C THR A 100 -29.69 -10.53 7.20
N THR A 101 -30.86 -10.83 6.64
CA THR A 101 -31.00 -11.54 5.37
C THR A 101 -30.35 -10.73 4.24
N ASN A 102 -29.12 -11.10 3.86
CA ASN A 102 -28.28 -10.47 2.82
C ASN A 102 -28.84 -10.58 1.38
N SER A 103 -30.16 -10.61 1.18
CA SER A 103 -30.81 -10.95 -0.09
C SER A 103 -30.55 -9.95 -1.22
N ASN A 104 -30.21 -8.69 -0.90
CA ASN A 104 -29.91 -7.63 -1.87
C ASN A 104 -28.40 -7.31 -1.98
N TRP A 105 -27.54 -8.10 -1.35
CA TRP A 105 -26.10 -7.87 -1.40
C TRP A 105 -25.51 -8.41 -2.71
N LYS A 106 -24.59 -7.65 -3.31
CA LYS A 106 -23.90 -8.07 -4.53
C LYS A 106 -22.72 -8.96 -4.16
N THR A 107 -22.61 -10.11 -4.85
CA THR A 107 -21.50 -11.05 -4.66
C THR A 107 -20.35 -10.66 -5.57
N TYR A 108 -19.14 -10.71 -5.02
CA TYR A 108 -17.88 -10.45 -5.70
C TYR A 108 -16.95 -11.65 -5.51
N SER A 109 -16.04 -11.84 -6.46
CA SER A 109 -15.04 -12.90 -6.41
C SER A 109 -13.68 -12.34 -6.79
N LEU A 110 -12.70 -12.61 -5.94
CA LEU A 110 -11.29 -12.41 -6.19
C LEU A 110 -10.70 -13.73 -6.67
N LYS A 111 -10.63 -13.88 -8.00
CA LYS A 111 -10.42 -15.18 -8.64
C LYS A 111 -9.03 -15.73 -8.35
N THR A 112 -8.02 -14.86 -8.30
CA THR A 112 -6.62 -15.27 -8.11
C THR A 112 -6.39 -16.07 -6.83
N ILE A 113 -7.13 -15.77 -5.75
CA ILE A 113 -7.02 -16.49 -4.47
C ILE A 113 -8.26 -17.29 -4.11
N GLY A 114 -9.24 -17.40 -5.02
CA GLY A 114 -10.48 -18.15 -4.81
C GLY A 114 -11.34 -17.60 -3.67
N LEU A 115 -11.28 -16.30 -3.39
CA LEU A 115 -12.08 -15.66 -2.35
C LEU A 115 -13.41 -15.15 -2.95
N GLU A 116 -14.52 -15.47 -2.30
CA GLU A 116 -15.84 -14.90 -2.54
C GLU A 116 -16.26 -14.07 -1.32
N PHE A 117 -16.95 -12.95 -1.57
CA PHE A 117 -17.48 -12.08 -0.53
C PHE A 117 -18.70 -11.33 -1.06
N LYS A 118 -19.46 -10.72 -0.16
CA LYS A 118 -20.63 -9.92 -0.52
C LYS A 118 -20.48 -8.51 0.02
N LEU A 119 -21.02 -7.55 -0.73
CA LEU A 119 -21.10 -6.15 -0.30
C LEU A 119 -22.54 -5.65 -0.24
N PRO A 120 -22.89 -4.85 0.78
CA PRO A 120 -24.20 -4.22 0.87
C PRO A 120 -24.42 -3.17 -0.22
N PRO A 121 -25.69 -2.80 -0.52
CA PRO A 121 -26.02 -1.82 -1.55
C PRO A 121 -25.38 -0.44 -1.38
N ILE A 122 -24.95 -0.07 -0.16
CA ILE A 122 -24.25 1.20 0.08
C ILE A 122 -23.00 1.32 -0.80
N PHE A 123 -22.41 0.19 -1.22
CA PHE A 123 -21.22 0.20 -2.06
C PHE A 123 -21.50 0.45 -3.55
N ASN A 124 -22.77 0.40 -3.97
CA ASN A 124 -23.15 0.57 -5.38
C ASN A 124 -22.78 1.96 -5.92
N SER A 125 -22.72 2.99 -5.07
CA SER A 125 -22.33 4.34 -5.44
C SER A 125 -20.84 4.49 -5.78
N TYR A 126 -19.99 3.56 -5.32
CA TYR A 126 -18.54 3.61 -5.57
C TYR A 126 -18.13 2.93 -6.88
N GLY A 127 -19.07 2.30 -7.59
CA GLY A 127 -18.86 1.66 -8.89
C GLY A 127 -18.58 0.17 -8.78
N GLU A 128 -17.89 -0.37 -9.79
CA GLU A 128 -17.54 -1.79 -9.83
C GLU A 128 -16.16 -2.05 -9.24
N MET A 129 -16.05 -3.06 -8.39
CA MET A 129 -14.76 -3.57 -7.96
C MET A 129 -14.07 -4.31 -9.10
N LYS A 130 -12.77 -4.06 -9.26
CA LYS A 130 -11.92 -4.72 -10.25
C LYS A 130 -10.70 -5.33 -9.57
N GLU A 131 -10.39 -6.54 -10.00
CA GLU A 131 -9.16 -7.24 -9.68
C GLU A 131 -8.05 -6.78 -10.64
N GLU A 132 -6.91 -6.38 -10.08
CA GLU A 132 -5.74 -5.94 -10.82
C GLU A 132 -4.49 -6.62 -10.25
N ILE A 133 -3.65 -7.15 -11.14
CA ILE A 133 -2.31 -7.64 -10.79
C ILE A 133 -1.30 -6.65 -11.33
N LYS A 134 -0.50 -6.06 -10.46
CA LYS A 134 0.52 -5.06 -10.78
C LYS A 134 1.92 -5.67 -10.60
N PRO A 135 2.82 -5.56 -11.58
CA PRO A 135 4.18 -6.06 -11.43
C PRO A 135 4.98 -5.21 -10.43
N GLY A 136 5.83 -5.86 -9.64
CA GLY A 136 6.93 -5.22 -8.93
C GLY A 136 8.24 -5.28 -9.72
N GLU A 137 9.34 -4.84 -9.11
CA GLU A 137 10.71 -5.18 -9.53
C GLU A 137 10.94 -6.70 -9.45
N LYS A 138 10.38 -7.30 -8.40
CA LYS A 138 10.15 -8.75 -8.28
C LYS A 138 8.72 -9.00 -7.85
N GLY A 139 8.22 -10.19 -8.16
CA GLY A 139 6.88 -10.61 -7.77
C GLY A 139 5.75 -9.72 -8.31
N THR A 140 4.60 -9.82 -7.66
CA THR A 140 3.37 -9.14 -8.07
C THR A 140 2.56 -8.65 -6.88
N GLN A 141 1.87 -7.53 -7.04
CA GLN A 141 0.85 -7.05 -6.11
C GLN A 141 -0.53 -7.37 -6.67
N LEU A 142 -1.37 -7.99 -5.87
CA LEU A 142 -2.78 -8.24 -6.18
C LEU A 142 -3.63 -7.19 -5.46
N CYS A 143 -4.50 -6.55 -6.23
CA CYS A 143 -5.42 -5.51 -5.76
C CYS A 143 -6.85 -5.84 -6.15
N MET A 144 -7.79 -5.52 -5.26
CA MET A 144 -9.20 -5.46 -5.62
C MET A 144 -9.83 -4.21 -5.03
N THR A 145 -10.13 -3.24 -5.89
CA THR A 145 -10.65 -1.92 -5.48
C THR A 145 -11.75 -1.46 -6.41
N PHE A 146 -12.54 -0.46 -5.99
CA PHE A 146 -13.46 0.20 -6.89
C PHE A 146 -12.70 0.90 -8.01
N ALA A 147 -13.09 0.60 -9.26
CA ALA A 147 -12.48 1.22 -10.43
C ALA A 147 -12.56 2.74 -10.32
N LYS A 148 -11.40 3.41 -10.30
CA LYS A 148 -11.37 4.87 -10.42
C LYS A 148 -12.07 5.25 -11.73
N LYS A 149 -13.02 6.18 -11.67
CA LYS A 149 -13.54 6.85 -12.87
C LYS A 149 -12.37 7.62 -13.49
N THR A 150 -11.59 6.98 -14.34
CA THR A 150 -10.49 7.63 -15.04
C THR A 150 -11.07 8.72 -15.91
N SER A 151 -10.73 9.97 -15.61
CA SER A 151 -10.93 11.08 -16.54
C SER A 151 -10.18 10.75 -17.84
N PHE A 152 -10.75 11.13 -18.98
CA PHE A 152 -10.48 10.69 -20.35
C PHE A 152 -9.07 11.05 -20.92
N LEU A 153 -8.02 11.04 -20.10
CA LEU A 153 -6.65 11.39 -20.49
C LEU A 153 -5.80 10.12 -20.66
N LEU A 154 -5.48 9.88 -21.92
CA LEU A 154 -4.96 8.67 -22.56
C LEU A 154 -3.46 8.45 -22.31
N VAL A 155 -3.01 8.60 -21.06
CA VAL A 155 -1.60 8.31 -20.70
C VAL A 155 -1.62 7.38 -19.49
N LYS A 156 -1.29 6.10 -19.71
CA LYS A 156 -1.04 5.16 -18.61
C LYS A 156 0.29 5.58 -17.96
N PRO A 157 0.31 6.10 -16.73
CA PRO A 157 1.56 6.38 -16.05
C PRO A 157 2.32 5.06 -15.85
N ALA A 158 3.53 4.97 -16.38
CA ALA A 158 4.46 3.90 -16.04
C ALA A 158 5.09 4.25 -14.69
N PHE A 159 4.73 3.52 -13.63
CA PHE A 159 5.35 3.68 -12.32
C PHE A 159 6.61 2.82 -12.28
N ALA A 160 7.78 3.44 -12.42
CA ALA A 160 9.05 2.83 -12.05
C ALA A 160 9.11 2.78 -10.51
N GLY A 161 9.09 1.59 -9.92
CA GLY A 161 9.08 1.39 -8.46
C GLY A 161 7.78 0.83 -7.88
N GLY A 162 6.91 0.21 -8.69
CA GLY A 162 5.64 -0.35 -8.23
C GLY A 162 4.67 0.72 -7.67
N SER A 163 3.41 0.35 -7.50
CA SER A 163 2.38 1.23 -6.94
C SER A 163 1.83 0.61 -5.65
N PHE A 164 1.16 1.41 -4.84
CA PHE A 164 0.38 0.88 -3.72
C PHE A 164 -0.98 0.39 -4.23
N CYS A 165 -1.58 -0.52 -3.47
CA CYS A 165 -3.00 -0.76 -3.60
C CYS A 165 -3.76 0.44 -3.04
N ASP A 166 -4.13 1.37 -3.91
CA ASP A 166 -4.82 2.59 -3.52
C ASP A 166 -6.30 2.30 -3.24
N ILE A 167 -6.57 1.91 -1.98
CA ILE A 167 -7.90 1.67 -1.46
C ILE A 167 -8.45 3.00 -0.94
N ASN A 168 -9.37 3.60 -1.68
CA ASN A 168 -10.06 4.81 -1.23
C ASN A 168 -11.09 4.51 -0.14
N TYR A 169 -12.04 3.59 -0.43
CA TYR A 169 -13.20 3.34 0.44
C TYR A 169 -13.17 1.96 1.07
N PHE A 170 -13.13 0.93 0.23
CA PHE A 170 -13.04 -0.46 0.63
C PHE A 170 -12.29 -1.22 -0.45
N GLY A 171 -11.47 -2.18 -0.04
CA GLY A 171 -10.76 -3.01 -0.99
C GLY A 171 -9.89 -4.06 -0.33
N PHE A 172 -9.16 -4.75 -1.18
CA PHE A 172 -8.24 -5.79 -0.81
C PHE A 172 -6.88 -5.54 -1.43
N GLY A 173 -5.83 -5.91 -0.70
CA GLY A 173 -4.46 -5.88 -1.20
C GLY A 173 -3.65 -7.03 -0.64
N THR A 174 -2.73 -7.52 -1.45
CA THR A 174 -1.66 -8.42 -1.02
C THR A 174 -0.52 -8.38 -2.02
N VAL A 175 0.63 -8.93 -1.65
CA VAL A 175 1.79 -9.07 -2.52
C VAL A 175 2.26 -10.52 -2.56
N SER A 176 2.99 -10.89 -3.59
CA SER A 176 3.64 -12.19 -3.63
C SER A 176 4.77 -12.26 -2.61
N LEU A 177 5.14 -13.47 -2.20
CA LEU A 177 6.22 -13.72 -1.23
C LEU A 177 7.56 -13.05 -1.62
N ASP A 178 7.83 -12.95 -2.92
CA ASP A 178 9.04 -12.41 -3.52
C ASP A 178 8.90 -10.94 -3.97
N TYR A 179 7.80 -10.26 -3.62
CA TYR A 179 7.53 -8.92 -4.12
C TYR A 179 8.58 -7.89 -3.67
N GLU A 180 9.09 -7.10 -4.61
CA GLU A 180 9.99 -5.97 -4.38
C GLU A 180 9.56 -4.79 -5.25
N ALA A 181 9.62 -3.58 -4.72
CA ALA A 181 9.15 -2.37 -5.42
C ALA A 181 9.82 -1.08 -4.94
N GLY A 182 11.07 -1.13 -4.43
CA GLY A 182 11.78 0.10 -4.01
C GLY A 182 11.05 1.03 -3.01
N ARG A 183 10.02 0.55 -2.28
CA ARG A 183 9.16 1.35 -1.40
C ARG A 183 8.97 0.69 -0.04
N GLY A 184 8.63 1.52 0.97
CA GLY A 184 8.12 1.02 2.24
C GLY A 184 6.76 0.36 2.04
N GLY A 185 6.59 -0.87 2.49
CA GLY A 185 5.31 -1.58 2.36
C GLY A 185 4.21 -0.93 3.20
N GLY A 186 2.98 -0.96 2.70
CA GLY A 186 1.78 -0.49 3.38
C GLY A 186 0.97 -1.64 3.99
N PHE A 187 -0.15 -1.29 4.64
CA PHE A 187 -1.08 -2.27 5.19
C PHE A 187 -1.60 -3.25 4.12
N THR A 188 -1.79 -2.77 2.88
CA THR A 188 -2.23 -3.58 1.74
C THR A 188 -1.17 -4.50 1.15
N ASP A 189 0.06 -4.49 1.68
CA ASP A 189 1.11 -5.44 1.30
C ASP A 189 1.29 -6.56 2.34
N LEU A 190 0.43 -6.62 3.36
CA LEU A 190 0.54 -7.61 4.42
C LEU A 190 0.09 -9.00 3.95
N LEU A 191 0.82 -10.01 4.43
CA LEU A 191 0.73 -11.41 4.03
C LEU A 191 -0.06 -12.25 5.03
N GLY A 192 -1.10 -11.66 5.62
CA GLY A 192 -1.89 -12.27 6.68
C GLY A 192 -1.27 -12.07 8.06
N PHE A 193 -1.55 -12.99 8.99
CA PHE A 193 -1.20 -12.84 10.40
C PHE A 193 -0.66 -14.12 11.05
N ALA A 194 0.06 -13.95 12.16
CA ALA A 194 0.46 -15.01 13.08
C ALA A 194 0.00 -14.70 14.50
N ILE A 195 -0.21 -15.75 15.28
CA ILE A 195 -0.41 -15.67 16.73
C ILE A 195 0.72 -16.48 17.36
N GLU A 196 1.55 -15.83 18.16
CA GLU A 196 2.71 -16.43 18.81
C GLU A 196 2.75 -15.95 20.26
N ASP A 197 2.83 -16.86 21.22
CA ASP A 197 2.87 -16.54 22.66
C ASP A 197 1.76 -15.58 23.13
N GLY A 198 0.56 -15.71 22.55
CA GLY A 198 -0.60 -14.85 22.85
C GLY A 198 -0.53 -13.45 22.24
N LYS A 199 0.47 -13.16 21.42
CA LYS A 199 0.64 -11.89 20.70
C LYS A 199 0.27 -12.03 19.23
N TYR A 200 -0.17 -10.92 18.64
CA TYR A 200 -0.62 -10.87 17.26
C TYR A 200 0.42 -10.18 16.39
N TYR A 201 0.70 -10.79 15.23
CA TYR A 201 1.68 -10.28 14.28
C TYR A 201 1.08 -10.15 12.89
N ALA A 202 1.23 -8.98 12.27
CA ALA A 202 1.04 -8.81 10.83
C ALA A 202 2.27 -9.33 10.10
N ARG A 203 2.10 -10.20 9.10
CA ARG A 203 3.20 -10.72 8.28
C ARG A 203 3.47 -9.82 7.10
N GLN A 204 4.72 -9.72 6.70
CA GLN A 204 5.16 -9.06 5.47
C GLN A 204 6.13 -10.00 4.72
N ASN A 205 6.49 -9.63 3.49
CA ASN A 205 7.51 -10.31 2.72
C ASN A 205 8.87 -10.35 3.46
N LEU A 206 9.79 -11.19 2.95
CA LEU A 206 11.15 -11.36 3.51
C LEU A 206 11.14 -11.78 5.00
N ASN A 207 10.15 -12.58 5.40
CA ASN A 207 9.95 -13.08 6.77
C ASN A 207 9.85 -11.99 7.85
N ARG A 208 9.48 -10.75 7.46
CA ARG A 208 9.24 -9.67 8.40
C ARG A 208 7.87 -9.83 9.05
N LYS A 209 7.77 -9.43 10.30
CA LYS A 209 6.50 -9.38 11.03
C LYS A 209 6.47 -8.18 11.97
N PHE A 210 5.28 -7.62 12.17
CA PHE A 210 5.05 -6.48 13.05
C PHE A 210 4.09 -6.89 14.16
N GLU A 211 4.50 -6.72 15.41
CA GLU A 211 3.60 -6.91 16.56
C GLU A 211 2.51 -5.85 16.50
N ILE A 212 1.25 -6.29 16.54
CA ILE A 212 0.11 -5.39 16.60
C ILE A 212 -0.34 -5.29 18.06
N PRO A 213 -0.51 -4.07 18.61
CA PRO A 213 -1.02 -3.90 19.96
C PRO A 213 -2.33 -4.66 20.19
N ALA A 214 -2.41 -5.44 21.27
CA ALA A 214 -3.54 -6.33 21.55
C ALA A 214 -4.89 -5.58 21.66
N ASN A 215 -4.88 -4.32 22.09
CA ASN A 215 -6.07 -3.48 22.18
C ASN A 215 -6.61 -3.00 20.83
N LEU A 216 -5.85 -3.20 19.74
CA LEU A 216 -6.25 -2.84 18.39
C LEU A 216 -6.74 -4.03 17.57
N VAL A 217 -6.73 -5.24 18.13
CA VAL A 217 -7.06 -6.44 17.37
C VAL A 217 -8.21 -7.24 17.99
N ARG A 218 -8.97 -7.91 17.13
CA ARG A 218 -10.01 -8.84 17.52
C ARG A 218 -10.05 -10.01 16.56
N GLU A 219 -9.99 -11.23 17.08
CA GLU A 219 -10.27 -12.42 16.29
C GLU A 219 -11.77 -12.51 16.00
N VAL A 220 -12.11 -12.66 14.73
CA VAL A 220 -13.47 -12.93 14.26
C VAL A 220 -13.44 -14.10 13.27
N SER A 221 -14.60 -14.68 13.01
CA SER A 221 -14.72 -15.76 12.03
C SER A 221 -15.87 -15.48 11.08
N SER A 222 -15.71 -15.80 9.80
CA SER A 222 -16.80 -15.74 8.84
C SER A 222 -17.82 -16.85 9.08
N GLN A 223 -18.98 -16.76 8.42
CA GLN A 223 -20.01 -17.80 8.46
C GLN A 223 -19.48 -19.15 7.93
N ASP A 224 -18.51 -19.12 7.01
CA ASP A 224 -17.84 -20.31 6.45
C ASP A 224 -16.58 -20.73 7.26
N GLY A 225 -16.38 -20.18 8.47
CA GLY A 225 -15.29 -20.57 9.37
C GLY A 225 -13.92 -20.00 9.01
N VAL A 226 -13.85 -18.98 8.14
CA VAL A 226 -12.60 -18.28 7.82
C VAL A 226 -12.16 -17.49 9.03
N LYS A 227 -10.95 -17.77 9.56
CA LYS A 227 -10.35 -16.99 10.65
C LYS A 227 -9.86 -15.65 10.13
N VAL A 228 -10.23 -14.58 10.82
CA VAL A 228 -9.92 -13.21 10.44
C VAL A 228 -9.38 -12.47 11.66
N LEU A 229 -8.27 -11.76 11.49
CA LEU A 229 -7.79 -10.81 12.48
C LEU A 229 -8.29 -9.41 12.10
N LYS A 230 -9.34 -8.93 12.76
CA LYS A 230 -9.82 -7.55 12.60
C LYS A 230 -8.89 -6.60 13.35
N ILE A 231 -8.56 -5.46 12.74
CA ILE A 231 -7.57 -4.50 13.21
C ILE A 231 -8.16 -3.10 13.14
N ILE A 232 -8.23 -2.42 14.28
CA ILE A 232 -8.56 -0.99 14.35
C ILE A 232 -7.32 -0.19 13.96
N GLY A 233 -7.49 0.71 12.99
CA GLY A 233 -6.42 1.56 12.53
C GLY A 233 -6.03 2.62 13.55
N LYS A 234 -4.72 2.81 13.74
CA LYS A 234 -4.20 3.81 14.67
C LYS A 234 -2.90 4.43 14.15
N TYR A 235 -2.74 5.74 14.27
CA TYR A 235 -1.45 6.40 14.03
C TYR A 235 -0.58 6.40 15.29
N SER A 236 0.73 6.33 15.09
CA SER A 236 1.71 6.55 16.16
C SER A 236 1.60 7.99 16.66
N THR A 237 1.42 8.15 17.96
CA THR A 237 1.45 9.44 18.66
C THR A 237 2.82 9.75 19.25
N THR A 238 3.76 8.80 19.15
CA THR A 238 5.10 8.89 19.71
C THR A 238 6.16 8.89 18.61
N GLY A 239 7.18 9.75 18.76
CA GLY A 239 8.30 9.87 17.82
C GLY A 239 8.13 10.98 16.78
N GLU A 240 9.15 11.16 15.95
CA GLU A 240 9.18 12.18 14.88
C GLU A 240 8.27 11.84 13.68
N TRP A 241 7.87 10.57 13.54
CA TRP A 241 7.04 10.10 12.45
C TRP A 241 5.57 9.95 12.85
N GLN A 242 4.71 10.73 12.19
CA GLN A 242 3.25 10.66 12.33
C GLN A 242 2.66 9.81 11.20
N GLY A 243 2.53 8.52 11.43
CA GLY A 243 1.85 7.61 10.49
C GLY A 243 1.33 6.35 11.17
N PRO A 244 0.75 5.40 10.41
CA PRO A 244 0.15 4.20 10.96
C PRO A 244 1.10 3.41 11.84
N ILE A 245 0.63 2.94 13.00
CA ILE A 245 1.34 1.90 13.76
C ILE A 245 1.57 0.72 12.82
N ALA A 246 2.78 0.17 12.81
CA ALA A 246 3.14 -0.92 11.92
C ALA A 246 2.15 -2.09 12.05
N GLY A 247 1.67 -2.61 10.92
CA GLY A 247 0.63 -3.65 10.89
C GLY A 247 -0.81 -3.13 11.01
N THR A 248 -1.04 -1.82 11.10
CA THR A 248 -2.39 -1.22 11.14
C THR A 248 -2.65 -0.33 9.90
N PRO A 249 -3.93 -0.14 9.50
CA PRO A 249 -4.29 0.74 8.37
C PRO A 249 -4.27 2.24 8.75
N GLY A 250 -4.16 2.54 10.04
CA GLY A 250 -4.06 3.90 10.56
C GLY A 250 -5.38 4.62 10.88
N ASP A 251 -5.30 5.83 11.46
CA ASP A 251 -6.46 6.53 12.02
C ASP A 251 -7.59 6.74 10.98
N GLY A 252 -8.84 6.57 11.40
CA GLY A 252 -10.01 6.68 10.52
C GLY A 252 -10.24 5.48 9.60
N ARG A 253 -9.46 4.40 9.77
CA ARG A 253 -9.59 3.18 8.98
C ARG A 253 -9.75 1.95 9.86
N ILE A 254 -10.35 0.92 9.28
CA ILE A 254 -10.41 -0.42 9.84
C ILE A 254 -9.85 -1.41 8.83
N GLY A 255 -9.19 -2.45 9.33
CA GLY A 255 -8.50 -3.44 8.54
C GLY A 255 -8.84 -4.85 8.99
N ALA A 256 -8.56 -5.81 8.13
CA ALA A 256 -8.56 -7.21 8.49
C ALA A 256 -7.43 -7.95 7.76
N LEU A 257 -6.84 -8.93 8.44
CA LEU A 257 -5.87 -9.85 7.86
C LEU A 257 -6.46 -11.25 7.82
N VAL A 258 -6.31 -11.91 6.69
CA VAL A 258 -6.79 -13.26 6.46
C VAL A 258 -5.66 -14.09 5.89
N ASN A 259 -5.43 -15.26 6.47
CA ASN A 259 -4.47 -16.22 5.92
C ASN A 259 -5.15 -17.01 4.80
N THR A 260 -4.44 -17.23 3.70
CA THR A 260 -4.92 -18.04 2.58
C THR A 260 -4.05 -19.28 2.42
N THR A 261 -4.51 -20.23 1.60
CA THR A 261 -3.73 -21.39 1.18
C THR A 261 -3.03 -21.18 -0.17
N ASN A 262 -3.15 -20.00 -0.77
CA ASN A 262 -2.49 -19.67 -2.02
C ASN A 262 -0.98 -19.54 -1.77
N THR A 263 -0.17 -20.31 -2.49
CA THR A 263 1.28 -20.34 -2.30
C THR A 263 1.98 -19.07 -2.77
N LEU A 264 1.38 -18.34 -3.71
CA LEU A 264 1.89 -17.07 -4.19
C LEU A 264 1.49 -15.92 -3.26
N TYR A 265 0.23 -15.91 -2.81
CA TYR A 265 -0.37 -14.88 -1.95
C TYR A 265 -0.85 -15.49 -0.62
N PRO A 266 0.04 -15.76 0.33
CA PRO A 266 -0.27 -16.53 1.54
C PRO A 266 -1.22 -15.86 2.53
N GLY A 267 -1.52 -14.57 2.32
CA GLY A 267 -2.51 -13.83 3.08
C GLY A 267 -3.05 -12.68 2.27
N ILE A 268 -4.11 -12.06 2.78
CA ILE A 268 -4.71 -10.87 2.19
C ILE A 268 -5.07 -9.85 3.27
N ALA A 269 -4.83 -8.58 2.97
CA ALA A 269 -5.29 -7.45 3.74
C ALA A 269 -6.58 -6.90 3.13
N ILE A 270 -7.56 -6.64 3.99
CA ILE A 270 -8.83 -6.00 3.68
C ILE A 270 -8.84 -4.68 4.41
N GLU A 271 -9.17 -3.60 3.73
CA GLU A 271 -9.14 -2.26 4.33
C GLU A 271 -10.42 -1.51 3.99
N MET A 272 -10.93 -0.75 4.97
CA MET A 272 -12.05 0.16 4.80
C MET A 272 -11.82 1.49 5.50
N GLU A 273 -12.13 2.58 4.81
CA GLU A 273 -12.26 3.90 5.42
C GLU A 273 -13.57 3.99 6.22
N LEU A 274 -13.48 4.49 7.45
CA LEU A 274 -14.63 4.74 8.30
C LEU A 274 -15.16 6.14 8.04
N SER A 275 -16.32 6.25 7.38
CA SER A 275 -16.95 7.54 7.08
C SER A 275 -18.46 7.41 6.84
N GLY A 276 -19.25 8.26 7.49
CA GLY A 276 -20.70 8.32 7.29
C GLY A 276 -21.38 6.95 7.49
N SER A 277 -21.84 6.35 6.39
CA SER A 277 -22.49 5.03 6.36
C SER A 277 -21.51 3.83 6.34
N LEU A 278 -20.20 4.06 6.19
CA LEU A 278 -19.17 3.03 6.28
C LEU A 278 -18.74 2.91 7.75
N THR A 279 -19.42 2.05 8.50
CA THR A 279 -19.19 1.85 9.93
C THR A 279 -18.47 0.52 10.21
N GLU A 280 -17.98 0.34 11.43
CA GLU A 280 -17.38 -0.93 11.85
C GLU A 280 -18.36 -2.10 11.72
N GLU A 281 -19.65 -1.88 11.99
CA GLU A 281 -20.69 -2.90 11.84
C GLU A 281 -20.84 -3.35 10.39
N VAL A 282 -20.78 -2.42 9.44
CA VAL A 282 -20.79 -2.74 8.01
C VAL A 282 -19.57 -3.59 7.65
N PHE A 283 -18.40 -3.23 8.18
CA PHE A 283 -17.18 -4.01 7.97
C PHE A 283 -17.33 -5.43 8.49
N ASP A 284 -17.81 -5.60 9.73
CA ASP A 284 -18.05 -6.90 10.36
C ASP A 284 -19.04 -7.75 9.58
N GLN A 285 -20.10 -7.14 9.03
CA GLN A 285 -21.04 -7.83 8.16
C GLN A 285 -20.37 -8.29 6.86
N VAL A 286 -19.53 -7.47 6.22
CA VAL A 286 -18.77 -7.89 5.03
C VAL A 286 -17.82 -9.05 5.36
N LEU A 287 -17.06 -8.95 6.46
CA LEU A 287 -16.16 -10.02 6.91
C LEU A 287 -16.90 -11.34 7.19
N SER A 288 -18.15 -11.27 7.65
CA SER A 288 -18.97 -12.46 7.90
C SER A 288 -19.28 -13.25 6.62
N THR A 289 -19.20 -12.60 5.45
CA THR A 289 -19.51 -13.20 4.14
C THR A 289 -18.32 -13.80 3.42
N LEU A 290 -17.12 -13.72 4.01
CA LEU A 290 -15.91 -14.25 3.37
C LEU A 290 -15.97 -15.77 3.26
N LYS A 291 -15.73 -16.26 2.04
CA LYS A 291 -15.72 -17.67 1.72
C LYS A 291 -14.56 -17.98 0.78
N PHE A 292 -13.74 -18.96 1.13
CA PHE A 292 -12.74 -19.49 0.20
C PHE A 292 -13.29 -20.71 -0.51
N SER A 293 -13.22 -20.69 -1.84
CA SER A 293 -13.55 -21.84 -2.69
C SER A 293 -12.48 -22.93 -2.51
N ASN A 294 -12.70 -23.82 -1.54
CA ASN A 294 -11.96 -25.06 -1.26
C ASN A 294 -10.59 -25.22 -1.96
N TYR A 295 -9.64 -24.36 -1.61
CA TYR A 295 -8.26 -24.80 -1.45
C TYR A 295 -8.14 -25.18 0.01
N LEU A 296 -7.96 -26.47 0.25
CA LEU A 296 -8.06 -27.17 1.53
C LEU A 296 -7.46 -26.38 2.70
N LEU A 297 -8.29 -25.63 3.42
CA LEU A 297 -8.01 -25.18 4.78
C LEU A 297 -7.89 -26.44 5.66
N GLY A 298 -6.69 -26.98 5.83
CA GLY A 298 -6.31 -27.86 6.95
C GLY A 298 -7.15 -29.12 7.21
N GLY A 299 -8.01 -29.57 6.29
CA GLY A 299 -8.95 -30.68 6.50
C GLY A 299 -8.36 -32.09 6.33
N ALA A 300 -7.09 -32.22 5.98
CA ALA A 300 -6.45 -33.53 5.81
C ALA A 300 -6.27 -34.29 7.15
N GLU A 301 -6.23 -33.58 8.28
CA GLU A 301 -5.96 -34.22 9.58
C GLU A 301 -7.24 -34.75 10.27
N GLN A 302 -8.42 -34.17 10.00
CA GLN A 302 -9.68 -34.71 10.55
C GLN A 302 -10.23 -35.91 9.77
N LYS A 303 -10.01 -35.98 8.45
CA LYS A 303 -10.50 -37.11 7.64
C LYS A 303 -9.66 -38.38 7.79
N SER A 304 -8.40 -38.25 8.22
CA SER A 304 -7.54 -39.38 8.61
C SER A 304 -7.98 -39.99 9.94
N ARG A 305 -8.34 -39.16 10.94
CA ARG A 305 -8.75 -39.64 12.26
C ARG A 305 -10.12 -40.33 12.26
N ALA A 306 -11.07 -39.88 11.42
CA ALA A 306 -12.37 -40.55 11.26
C ALA A 306 -12.25 -41.92 10.56
N ARG A 307 -11.29 -42.09 9.63
CA ARG A 307 -11.08 -43.35 8.92
C ARG A 307 -10.39 -44.41 9.78
N ASN A 308 -9.49 -43.98 10.68
CA ASN A 308 -8.80 -44.89 11.61
C ASN A 308 -9.68 -45.37 12.77
N ILE A 309 -10.77 -44.65 13.10
CA ILE A 309 -11.72 -45.10 14.14
C ILE A 309 -12.70 -46.13 13.56
N SER A 310 -13.14 -45.98 12.29
CA SER A 310 -14.04 -46.97 11.66
C SER A 310 -13.36 -48.30 11.33
N GLU A 311 -12.04 -48.36 11.18
CA GLU A 311 -11.31 -49.62 10.96
C GLU A 311 -11.01 -50.37 12.28
N ALA A 312 -11.02 -49.67 13.42
CA ALA A 312 -10.81 -50.28 14.74
C ALA A 312 -12.08 -50.94 15.30
N GLU A 313 -13.27 -50.43 14.95
CA GLU A 313 -14.57 -51.00 15.39
C GLU A 313 -15.08 -52.14 14.51
N GLY A 314 -14.42 -52.44 13.38
CA GLY A 314 -14.75 -53.55 12.49
C GLY A 314 -13.97 -54.86 12.74
N ARG A 315 -13.17 -54.93 13.82
CA ARG A 315 -12.36 -56.11 14.18
C ARG A 315 -12.47 -56.53 15.65
N ALA A 316 -13.58 -56.18 16.32
CA ALA A 316 -13.95 -56.73 17.62
C ALA A 316 -15.02 -57.81 17.44
#